data_AF-A0AAU4DD91-F1
#
_entry.id   AF-A0AAU4DD91-F1
#
_cell.length_a   1.000
_cell.length_b   1.000
_cell.length_c   1.000
_cell.angle_alpha   90.00
_cell.angle_beta   90.00
_cell.angle_gamma   90.00
#
_symmetry.space_group_name_H-M   'P 1'
#
loop_
_entity.id
_entity.type
_entity.pdbx_description
1 polymer ?
#
loop_
_entity_poly.entity_id
_entity_poly.type
_entity_poly.pdbx_seq_one_letter_code
_entity_poly.pdbx_strand_id
1 'polypeptide(L)'
;MPPQAEADQFRVIEAELLTEALTGWREKYPDVVVVEDCRVGTGSSALVDLSADAALVVVGRRRRPNRSGMRIGPVAHAVLHHAKAPVAVVPHD
;
A
#
# COMPACT_ATOMS: atom_id res chain seq x y z
N MET A 1 -18.42 -13.86 9.11
CA MET A 1 -16.96 -14.02 9.06
C MET A 1 -16.69 -15.25 8.21
N PRO A 2 -15.93 -15.17 7.11
CA PRO A 2 -15.59 -16.36 6.33
C PRO A 2 -14.87 -17.38 7.25
N PRO A 3 -15.01 -18.69 7.00
CA PRO A 3 -14.29 -19.72 7.74
C PRO A 3 -12.77 -19.46 7.67
N GLN A 4 -12.05 -19.75 8.76
CA GLN A 4 -10.64 -19.43 8.92
C GLN A 4 -9.76 -19.97 7.78
N ALA A 5 -10.07 -21.17 7.28
CA ALA A 5 -9.37 -21.78 6.15
C ALA A 5 -9.48 -20.96 4.84
N GLU A 6 -10.63 -20.35 4.57
CA GLU A 6 -10.80 -19.48 3.39
C GLU A 6 -10.02 -18.17 3.58
N ALA A 7 -10.05 -17.57 4.77
CA ALA A 7 -9.28 -16.36 5.10
C ALA A 7 -7.75 -16.59 5.06
N ASP A 8 -7.31 -17.80 5.40
CA ASP A 8 -5.90 -18.21 5.28
C ASP A 8 -5.52 -18.37 3.81
N GLN A 9 -6.38 -18.98 2.99
CA GLN A 9 -6.14 -19.14 1.56
C GLN A 9 -6.09 -17.80 0.82
N PHE A 10 -6.97 -16.85 1.14
CA PHE A 10 -6.92 -15.50 0.58
C PHE A 10 -5.59 -14.79 0.92
N ARG A 11 -5.11 -14.93 2.16
CA ARG A 11 -3.84 -14.33 2.58
C ARG A 11 -2.64 -14.91 1.83
N VAL A 12 -2.62 -16.21 1.57
CA VAL A 12 -1.55 -16.85 0.79
C VAL A 12 -1.51 -16.31 -0.63
N ILE A 13 -2.67 -16.25 -1.30
CA ILE A 13 -2.77 -15.73 -2.68
C ILE A 13 -2.37 -14.24 -2.72
N GLU A 14 -2.83 -13.44 -1.77
CA GLU A 14 -2.46 -12.01 -1.69
C GLU A 14 -0.96 -11.81 -1.44
N ALA A 15 -0.35 -12.65 -0.59
CA ALA A 15 1.10 -12.63 -0.35
C ALA A 15 1.89 -13.01 -1.61
N GLU A 16 1.45 -14.04 -2.35
CA GLU A 16 2.08 -14.44 -3.61
C GLU A 16 2.03 -13.30 -4.65
N LEU A 17 0.88 -12.65 -4.80
CA LEU A 17 0.73 -11.51 -5.70
C LEU A 17 1.61 -10.32 -5.30
N LEU A 18 1.77 -10.07 -3.99
CA LEU A 18 2.68 -9.04 -3.49
C LEU A 18 4.14 -9.39 -3.79
N THR A 19 4.55 -10.63 -3.54
CA THR A 19 5.89 -11.13 -3.84
C THR A 19 6.20 -10.99 -5.34
N GLU A 20 5.26 -11.39 -6.21
CA GLU A 20 5.39 -11.27 -7.66
C GLU A 20 5.57 -9.80 -8.08
N ALA A 21 4.70 -8.90 -7.60
CA ALA A 21 4.75 -7.47 -7.91
C ALA A 21 6.07 -6.80 -7.50
N LEU A 22 6.75 -7.32 -6.48
CA LEU A 22 8.01 -6.79 -5.96
C LEU A 22 9.26 -7.39 -6.62
N THR A 23 9.14 -8.51 -7.35
CA THR A 23 10.28 -9.28 -7.87
C THR A 23 11.21 -8.41 -8.73
N GLY A 24 10.66 -7.74 -9.76
CA GLY A 24 11.48 -6.88 -10.63
C GLY A 24 12.08 -5.67 -9.93
N TRP A 25 11.49 -5.20 -8.83
CA TRP A 25 12.03 -4.09 -8.04
C TRP A 25 13.18 -4.53 -7.13
N ARG A 26 13.10 -5.74 -6.56
CA ARG A 26 14.19 -6.33 -5.77
C ARG A 26 15.45 -6.57 -6.61
N GLU A 27 15.27 -7.06 -7.83
CA GLU A 27 16.38 -7.24 -8.77
C GLU A 27 17.01 -5.90 -9.17
N LYS A 28 16.17 -4.87 -9.36
CA LYS A 28 16.64 -3.53 -9.75
C LYS A 28 17.33 -2.77 -8.61
N TYR A 29 16.91 -2.99 -7.37
CA TYR A 29 17.43 -2.31 -6.17
C TYR A 29 17.80 -3.32 -5.07
N PRO A 30 18.86 -4.12 -5.27
CA PRO A 30 19.20 -5.23 -4.38
C PRO A 30 19.62 -4.79 -2.97
N ASP A 31 20.13 -3.58 -2.82
CA ASP A 31 20.56 -3.03 -1.51
C ASP A 31 19.39 -2.56 -0.64
N VAL A 32 18.17 -2.53 -1.18
CA VAL A 32 16.97 -2.11 -0.45
C VAL A 32 16.33 -3.34 0.19
N VAL A 33 16.39 -3.43 1.51
CA VAL A 33 15.71 -4.49 2.27
C VAL A 33 14.19 -4.29 2.17
N VAL A 34 13.50 -5.27 1.59
CA VAL A 34 12.05 -5.25 1.41
C VAL A 34 11.38 -6.17 2.42
N VAL A 35 10.55 -5.60 3.29
CA VAL A 35 9.67 -6.35 4.21
C VAL A 35 8.26 -6.35 3.62
N GLU A 36 7.72 -7.53 3.35
CA GLU A 36 6.35 -7.71 2.89
C GLU A 36 5.38 -7.79 4.09
N ASP A 37 4.24 -7.13 3.99
CA ASP A 37 3.20 -7.15 5.01
C ASP A 37 1.81 -7.14 4.35
N CYS A 38 1.14 -8.30 4.35
CA CYS A 38 -0.23 -8.48 3.88
C CYS A 38 -1.18 -8.62 5.07
N ARG A 39 -2.10 -7.66 5.24
CA ARG A 39 -3.05 -7.63 6.36
C ARG A 39 -4.50 -7.68 5.89
N VAL A 40 -5.31 -8.44 6.60
CA VAL A 40 -6.77 -8.39 6.46
C VAL A 40 -7.29 -7.13 7.13
N GLY A 41 -7.98 -6.27 6.39
CA GLY A 41 -8.57 -5.03 6.91
C GLY A 41 -8.61 -3.91 5.89
N THR A 42 -8.75 -2.67 6.36
CA THR A 42 -8.69 -1.50 5.47
C THR A 42 -7.25 -1.04 5.30
N GLY A 43 -6.81 -0.86 4.04
CA GLY A 43 -5.46 -0.38 3.75
C GLY A 43 -5.17 0.99 4.38
N SER A 44 -6.18 1.85 4.53
CA SER A 44 -6.04 3.14 5.21
C SER A 44 -5.69 3.01 6.68
N SER A 45 -6.38 2.13 7.43
CA SER A 45 -6.09 1.95 8.87
C SER A 45 -4.69 1.38 9.06
N ALA A 46 -4.35 0.33 8.31
CA ALA A 46 -3.04 -0.31 8.41
C ALA A 46 -1.89 0.68 8.13
N LEU A 47 -2.01 1.50 7.09
CA LEU A 47 -0.99 2.51 6.76
C LEU A 47 -0.90 3.62 7.81
N VAL A 48 -2.03 4.06 8.39
CA VAL A 48 -2.03 5.07 9.46
C VAL A 48 -1.35 4.52 10.72
N ASP A 49 -1.63 3.28 11.09
CA ASP A 49 -1.02 2.65 12.26
C ASP A 49 0.50 2.48 12.08
N LEU A 50 0.92 1.92 10.93
CA LEU A 50 2.33 1.73 10.59
C LEU A 50 3.10 3.03 10.40
N SER A 51 2.43 4.14 10.09
CA SER A 51 3.09 5.44 9.96
C SER A 51 3.75 5.94 11.24
N ALA A 52 3.41 5.37 12.40
CA ALA A 52 4.04 5.72 13.68
C ALA A 52 5.56 5.44 13.69
N ASP A 53 5.96 4.38 12.99
CA ASP A 53 7.34 3.87 13.00
C ASP A 53 8.06 4.14 11.66
N ALA A 54 7.41 4.86 10.74
CA ALA A 54 7.92 5.15 9.41
C ALA A 54 8.60 6.52 9.32
N ALA A 55 9.68 6.61 8.55
CA ALA A 55 10.27 7.91 8.20
C ALA A 55 9.49 8.63 7.07
N LEU A 56 8.79 7.87 6.22
CA LEU A 56 8.00 8.36 5.09
C LEU A 56 6.95 7.31 4.72
N VAL A 57 5.72 7.76 4.45
CA VAL A 57 4.67 6.91 3.86
C VAL A 57 4.49 7.29 2.40
N VAL A 58 4.54 6.31 1.49
CA VAL A 58 4.34 6.52 0.05
C VAL A 58 3.03 5.89 -0.38
N VAL A 59 2.16 6.67 -1.02
CA VAL A 59 0.87 6.18 -1.55
C VAL A 59 0.67 6.61 -3.00
N GLY A 60 0.07 5.73 -3.80
CA GLY A 60 -0.26 6.01 -5.19
C GLY A 60 -1.52 6.88 -5.34
N ARG A 61 -1.53 7.76 -6.35
CA ARG A 61 -2.77 8.34 -6.90
C ARG A 61 -2.90 8.02 -8.38
N ARG A 62 -4.07 7.58 -8.83
CA ARG A 62 -4.27 7.27 -10.24
C ARG A 62 -4.40 8.54 -11.07
N ARG A 63 -3.67 8.64 -12.19
CA ARG A 63 -3.88 9.68 -13.20
C ARG A 63 -5.17 9.37 -13.94
N ARG A 64 -6.03 10.38 -14.11
CA ARG A 64 -7.25 10.25 -14.92
C ARG A 64 -7.17 11.24 -16.07
N PRO A 65 -7.13 10.78 -17.34
CA PRO A 65 -6.79 11.62 -18.50
C PRO A 65 -7.77 12.78 -18.75
N ASN A 66 -9.04 12.63 -18.36
CA ASN A 66 -10.10 13.58 -18.72
C ASN A 66 -10.66 14.39 -17.53
N ARG A 67 -9.88 14.61 -16.47
CA ARG A 67 -10.32 15.43 -15.33
C ARG A 67 -9.34 16.55 -15.01
N SER A 68 -9.83 17.77 -14.97
CA SER A 68 -9.12 18.91 -14.39
C SER A 68 -9.07 18.73 -12.87
N GLY A 69 -7.86 18.71 -12.30
CA GLY A 69 -7.63 18.68 -10.85
C GLY A 69 -7.09 17.36 -10.29
N MET A 70 -6.49 17.47 -9.11
CA MET A 70 -5.93 16.34 -8.37
C MET A 70 -7.04 15.66 -7.56
N ARG A 71 -7.39 14.42 -7.93
CA ARG A 71 -8.27 13.57 -7.11
C ARG A 71 -7.46 12.46 -6.47
N ILE A 72 -7.42 12.46 -5.15
CA ILE A 72 -6.84 11.41 -4.33
C ILE A 72 -7.91 10.37 -3.97
N GLY A 73 -7.52 9.09 -3.91
CA GLY A 73 -8.42 8.01 -3.51
C GLY A 73 -8.67 8.00 -1.99
N PRO A 74 -9.63 7.20 -1.50
CA PRO A 74 -9.97 7.16 -0.07
C PRO A 74 -8.79 6.77 0.82
N VAL A 75 -7.94 5.84 0.37
CA VAL A 75 -6.73 5.44 1.11
C VAL A 75 -5.74 6.60 1.21
N ALA A 76 -5.38 7.21 0.07
CA ALA A 76 -4.46 8.35 0.05
C ALA A 76 -4.99 9.54 0.86
N HIS A 77 -6.30 9.80 0.81
CA HIS A 77 -6.96 10.82 1.62
C HIS A 77 -6.84 10.54 3.12
N ALA A 78 -7.18 9.33 3.57
CA ALA A 78 -7.07 8.96 4.98
C ALA A 78 -5.63 9.05 5.49
N VAL A 79 -4.65 8.56 4.72
CA VAL A 79 -3.24 8.61 5.09
C VAL A 79 -2.74 10.06 5.17
N LEU A 80 -3.10 10.92 4.20
CA LEU A 80 -2.72 12.33 4.21
C LEU A 80 -3.21 13.09 5.46
N HIS A 81 -4.37 12.71 5.99
CA HIS A 81 -4.97 13.40 7.13
C HIS A 81 -4.58 12.81 8.49
N HIS A 82 -4.17 11.55 8.54
CA HIS A 82 -4.02 10.82 9.81
C HIS A 82 -2.65 10.16 10.02
N ALA A 83 -1.77 10.13 9.02
CA ALA A 83 -0.43 9.59 9.19
C ALA A 83 0.38 10.42 10.20
N LYS A 84 1.22 9.74 10.98
CA LYS A 84 2.15 10.32 11.95
C LYS A 84 3.50 10.69 11.32
N ALA A 85 3.75 10.21 10.11
CA ALA A 85 4.95 10.49 9.32
C ALA A 85 4.62 11.35 8.08
N PRO A 86 5.63 12.01 7.47
CA PRO A 86 5.46 12.66 6.17
C PRO A 86 4.88 11.71 5.12
N VAL A 87 4.06 12.25 4.20
CA VAL A 87 3.37 11.48 3.17
C VAL A 87 3.76 11.97 1.77
N ALA A 88 4.27 11.06 0.93
CA ALA A 88 4.49 11.28 -0.49
C ALA A 88 3.36 10.66 -1.31
N VAL A 89 2.66 11.50 -2.09
CA VAL A 89 1.59 11.04 -2.99
C VAL A 89 2.09 11.00 -4.43
N VAL A 90 2.31 9.79 -4.94
CA VAL A 90 2.95 9.57 -6.24
C VAL A 90 1.90 9.25 -7.31
N PRO A 91 1.83 10.02 -8.42
CA PRO A 91 0.92 9.70 -9.51
C PRO A 91 1.39 8.48 -10.29
N HIS A 92 0.46 7.55 -10.59
CA HIS A 92 0.65 6.37 -11.45
C HIS A 92 -0.50 6.25 -12.46
N ASP A 93 -0.34 5.42 -13.48
CA ASP A 93 -1.27 5.27 -14.60
C ASP A 93 -2.30 4.13 -14.38
#